data_AF-A0A8S1BU68-F1
#
_entry.id   AF-A0A8S1BU68-F1
#
_cell.length_a   1.000
_cell.length_b   1.000
_cell.length_c   1.000
_cell.angle_alpha   90.00
_cell.angle_beta   90.00
_cell.angle_gamma   90.00
#
_symmetry.space_group_name_H-M   'P 1'
#
loop_
_entity.id
_entity.type
_entity.pdbx_description
1 polymer ?
#
loop_
_entity_poly.entity_id
_entity_poly.type
_entity_poly.pdbx_seq_one_letter_code
_entity_poly.pdbx_strand_id
1 'polypeptide(L)'
;MKFINNLLECHIKYRNMIREIFDDDNSFVTVLDKVFVRAMKKNTMKEANIPLTSAEMLARYCDSILREKDMPDNIKVFQELSYSFKTVFPYIYESDVFEKFYAQLMSGRLIQNSVRSMEPEEEMVKLLQQECGSEYAKKLTTMLTDNKLSSDLTNEFTQTNVIGIKFTIKVSTNAVWPMSDKNVLKFTPPNVIENVMHQFEKFYLRKHNDHKLTWMHHFSPCELWINIYEKRYIATMNTFLLAILLLFQDRDQISFNEVNTFLNTDENTLARHVAILVDSKFLKSDTKEVSAASTFKFNAGYKNKKTIVIIPAASKRVTLKENSKIIKTVEADRKGFLQTVIVRVMKKQKEMCHNDLIAEVISKTEGRFSASASMIKKEIESLIEREYLSRKPDNKNVYLYIA
;
A
#
# COMPACT_ATOMS: atom_id res chain seq x y z
N MET A 1 6.49 -3.15 -15.49
CA MET A 1 5.95 -3.29 -16.87
C MET A 1 6.92 -4.10 -17.71
N LYS A 2 7.87 -3.50 -18.46
CA LYS A 2 8.74 -4.23 -19.41
C LYS A 2 9.49 -5.43 -18.82
N PHE A 3 10.01 -5.31 -17.59
CA PHE A 3 10.75 -6.41 -16.97
C PHE A 3 9.91 -7.69 -16.81
N ILE A 4 8.70 -7.59 -16.24
CA ILE A 4 7.82 -8.75 -16.01
C ILE A 4 7.30 -9.31 -17.34
N ASN A 5 6.93 -8.46 -18.31
CA ASN A 5 6.53 -8.92 -19.64
C ASN A 5 7.66 -9.70 -20.33
N ASN A 6 8.87 -9.16 -20.35
CA ASN A 6 10.02 -9.85 -20.94
C ASN A 6 10.33 -11.17 -20.22
N LEU A 7 10.15 -11.21 -18.89
CA LEU A 7 10.34 -12.42 -18.10
C LEU A 7 9.30 -13.49 -18.45
N LEU A 8 8.02 -13.09 -18.61
CA LEU A 8 6.94 -13.96 -19.04
C LEU A 8 7.20 -14.50 -20.47
N GLU A 9 7.58 -13.64 -21.40
CA GLU A 9 7.93 -14.02 -22.77
C GLU A 9 9.10 -15.00 -22.82
N CYS A 10 10.15 -14.74 -22.02
CA CYS A 10 11.27 -15.66 -21.90
C CYS A 10 10.84 -17.00 -21.31
N HIS A 11 10.01 -16.99 -20.25
CA HIS A 11 9.51 -18.22 -19.63
C HIS A 11 8.72 -19.05 -20.61
N ILE A 12 7.77 -18.44 -21.34
CA ILE A 12 6.97 -19.10 -22.38
C ILE A 12 7.89 -19.71 -23.45
N LYS A 13 8.83 -18.92 -23.98
CA LYS A 13 9.74 -19.37 -25.03
C LYS A 13 10.52 -20.61 -24.61
N TYR A 14 11.13 -20.59 -23.43
CA TYR A 14 11.95 -21.71 -22.97
C TYR A 14 11.11 -22.90 -22.49
N ARG A 15 9.94 -22.68 -21.90
CA ARG A 15 9.01 -23.75 -21.50
C ARG A 15 8.47 -24.48 -22.73
N ASN A 16 8.11 -23.75 -23.80
CA ASN A 16 7.68 -24.34 -25.06
C ASN A 16 8.81 -25.14 -25.72
N MET A 17 10.03 -24.59 -25.72
CA MET A 17 11.21 -25.32 -26.23
C MET A 17 11.45 -26.64 -25.48
N ILE A 18 11.31 -26.65 -24.14
CA ILE A 18 11.44 -27.88 -23.34
C ILE A 18 10.33 -28.88 -23.67
N ARG A 19 9.09 -28.40 -23.84
CA ARG A 19 7.96 -29.25 -24.18
C ARG A 19 8.08 -29.86 -25.58
N GLU A 20 8.48 -29.06 -26.58
CA GLU A 20 8.47 -29.48 -27.99
C GLU A 20 9.72 -30.27 -28.40
N ILE A 21 10.89 -29.93 -27.85
CA ILE A 21 12.18 -30.53 -28.25
C ILE A 21 12.63 -31.61 -27.29
N PHE A 22 12.30 -31.46 -26.00
CA PHE A 22 12.80 -32.33 -24.93
C PHE A 22 11.68 -33.12 -24.24
N ASP A 23 10.49 -33.23 -24.85
CA ASP A 23 9.33 -33.99 -24.36
C ASP A 23 8.96 -33.72 -22.88
N ASP A 24 9.12 -32.46 -22.44
CA ASP A 24 8.87 -32.01 -21.05
C ASP A 24 9.74 -32.73 -19.99
N ASP A 25 11.00 -33.06 -20.35
CA ASP A 25 11.96 -33.66 -19.43
C ASP A 25 12.21 -32.79 -18.18
N ASN A 26 11.88 -33.37 -17.02
CA ASN A 26 11.97 -32.75 -15.69
C ASN A 26 13.36 -32.17 -15.36
N SER A 27 14.43 -32.73 -15.90
CA SER A 27 15.80 -32.23 -15.66
C SER A 27 15.98 -30.83 -16.26
N PHE A 28 15.48 -30.60 -17.48
CA PHE A 28 15.52 -29.29 -18.13
C PHE A 28 14.57 -28.29 -17.47
N VAL A 29 13.39 -28.75 -17.01
CA VAL A 29 12.47 -27.91 -16.23
C VAL A 29 13.15 -27.41 -14.96
N THR A 30 13.81 -28.31 -14.22
CA THR A 30 14.51 -27.97 -12.98
C THR A 30 15.65 -26.97 -13.22
N VAL A 31 16.37 -27.10 -14.34
CA VAL A 31 17.42 -26.15 -14.73
C VAL A 31 16.83 -24.78 -15.05
N LEU A 32 15.72 -24.74 -15.80
CA LEU A 32 15.01 -23.51 -16.11
C LEU A 32 14.59 -22.79 -14.82
N ASP A 33 13.96 -23.50 -13.88
CA ASP A 33 13.52 -22.96 -12.60
C ASP A 33 14.69 -22.36 -11.81
N LYS A 34 15.83 -23.08 -11.73
CA LYS A 34 17.04 -22.58 -11.05
C LYS A 34 17.57 -21.29 -11.69
N VAL A 35 17.53 -21.18 -13.02
CA VAL A 35 17.95 -19.98 -13.75
C VAL A 35 17.02 -18.80 -13.43
N PHE A 36 15.70 -19.02 -13.45
CA PHE A 36 14.72 -17.98 -13.12
C PHE A 36 14.85 -17.50 -11.68
N VAL A 37 14.99 -18.41 -10.71
CA VAL A 37 15.27 -18.04 -9.30
C VAL A 37 16.54 -17.19 -9.20
N ARG A 38 17.60 -17.56 -9.91
CA ARG A 38 18.86 -16.81 -9.89
C ARG A 38 18.73 -15.44 -10.53
N ALA A 39 18.00 -15.33 -11.64
CA ALA A 39 17.72 -14.07 -12.32
C ALA A 39 16.92 -13.13 -11.40
N MET A 40 15.88 -13.64 -10.74
CA MET A 40 15.05 -12.87 -9.80
C MET A 40 15.82 -12.39 -8.58
N LYS A 41 16.77 -13.19 -8.07
CA LYS A 41 17.68 -12.79 -6.97
C LYS A 41 18.70 -11.74 -7.39
N LYS A 42 19.28 -11.87 -8.60
CA LYS A 42 20.26 -10.92 -9.14
C LYS A 42 19.63 -9.58 -9.57
N ASN A 43 18.33 -9.56 -9.87
CA ASN A 43 17.60 -8.36 -10.29
C ASN A 43 17.35 -7.34 -9.15
N THR A 44 18.11 -7.40 -8.05
CA THR A 44 18.36 -6.20 -7.25
C THR A 44 19.22 -5.27 -8.10
N MET A 45 18.57 -4.55 -9.03
CA MET A 45 19.20 -3.57 -9.92
C MET A 45 19.93 -2.52 -9.07
N LYS A 46 21.22 -2.74 -8.83
CA LYS A 46 22.11 -1.81 -8.12
C LYS A 46 22.55 -0.63 -8.99
N GLU A 47 22.15 -0.60 -10.27
CA GLU A 47 22.63 0.36 -11.27
C GLU A 47 21.83 1.67 -11.32
N ALA A 48 20.71 1.76 -10.62
CA ALA A 48 20.07 3.04 -10.29
C ALA A 48 20.00 3.12 -8.77
N ASN A 49 20.23 4.29 -8.19
CA ASN A 49 20.35 4.56 -6.74
C ASN A 49 19.20 4.08 -5.82
N ILE A 50 18.25 3.26 -6.29
CA ILE A 50 17.19 2.60 -5.52
C ILE A 50 16.87 1.25 -6.20
N PRO A 51 17.18 0.08 -5.59
CA PRO A 51 16.84 -1.21 -6.19
C PRO A 51 15.34 -1.50 -6.01
N LEU A 52 14.55 -1.48 -7.09
CA LEU A 52 13.23 -2.12 -7.07
C LEU A 52 13.43 -3.63 -6.96
N THR A 53 12.81 -4.25 -5.96
CA THR A 53 12.84 -5.72 -5.82
C THR A 53 11.95 -6.37 -6.87
N SER A 54 12.30 -7.60 -7.28
CA SER A 54 11.45 -8.41 -8.17
C SER A 54 10.02 -8.59 -7.62
N ALA A 55 9.89 -8.64 -6.28
CA ALA A 55 8.62 -8.65 -5.57
C ALA A 55 7.80 -7.36 -5.78
N GLU A 56 8.42 -6.18 -5.65
CA GLU A 56 7.76 -4.90 -5.94
C GLU A 56 7.34 -4.81 -7.42
N MET A 57 8.19 -5.27 -8.34
CA MET A 57 7.90 -5.23 -9.76
C MET A 57 6.68 -6.08 -10.12
N LEU A 58 6.54 -7.27 -9.54
CA LEU A 58 5.34 -8.11 -9.73
C LEU A 58 4.10 -7.45 -9.13
N ALA A 59 4.19 -6.91 -7.91
CA ALA A 59 3.05 -6.23 -7.27
C ALA A 59 2.53 -5.05 -8.11
N ARG A 60 3.45 -4.25 -8.67
CA ARG A 60 3.11 -3.15 -9.60
C ARG A 60 2.54 -3.62 -10.92
N TYR A 61 2.96 -4.78 -11.40
CA TYR A 61 2.44 -5.38 -12.63
C TYR A 61 1.00 -5.89 -12.43
N CYS A 62 0.73 -6.57 -11.32
CA CYS A 62 -0.63 -6.92 -10.93
C CYS A 62 -1.52 -5.67 -10.79
N ASP A 63 -1.00 -4.60 -10.16
CA ASP A 63 -1.73 -3.33 -10.04
C ASP A 63 -2.04 -2.68 -11.39
N SER A 64 -1.14 -2.75 -12.38
CA SER A 64 -1.42 -2.21 -13.72
C SER A 64 -2.54 -2.98 -14.43
N ILE A 65 -2.52 -4.32 -14.37
CA ILE A 65 -3.57 -5.15 -14.98
C ILE A 65 -4.93 -4.84 -14.33
N LEU A 66 -4.98 -4.72 -13.01
CA LEU A 66 -6.21 -4.44 -12.26
C LEU A 66 -6.74 -3.00 -12.46
N ARG A 67 -5.90 -2.07 -12.92
CA ARG A 67 -6.28 -0.69 -13.25
C ARG A 67 -6.60 -0.51 -14.74
N GLU A 68 -6.32 -1.48 -15.57
CA GLU A 68 -6.47 -1.40 -17.01
C GLU A 68 -7.96 -1.28 -17.37
N LYS A 69 -8.35 -0.11 -17.87
CA LYS A 69 -9.75 0.19 -18.21
C LYS A 69 -10.13 -0.27 -19.62
N ASP A 70 -9.14 -0.54 -20.46
CA ASP A 70 -9.31 -0.87 -21.87
C ASP A 70 -9.66 -2.35 -22.09
N MET A 71 -9.48 -3.20 -21.08
CA MET A 71 -9.91 -4.60 -21.09
C MET A 71 -11.34 -4.71 -20.52
N PRO A 72 -12.38 -4.91 -21.36
CA PRO A 72 -13.74 -4.82 -20.90
C PRO A 72 -14.22 -6.06 -20.12
N ASP A 73 -13.50 -7.18 -20.19
CA ASP A 73 -13.92 -8.49 -19.71
C ASP A 73 -13.13 -8.90 -18.45
N ASN A 74 -13.83 -8.99 -17.32
CA ASN A 74 -13.25 -9.38 -16.03
C ASN A 74 -12.59 -10.77 -16.10
N ILE A 75 -13.10 -11.67 -16.94
CA ILE A 75 -12.56 -13.04 -17.09
C ILE A 75 -11.17 -12.97 -17.72
N LYS A 76 -11.00 -12.18 -18.78
CA LYS A 76 -9.69 -12.01 -19.45
C LYS A 76 -8.68 -11.33 -18.54
N VAL A 77 -9.09 -10.30 -17.82
CA VAL A 77 -8.25 -9.61 -16.82
C VAL A 77 -7.76 -10.62 -15.78
N PHE A 78 -8.66 -11.46 -15.24
CA PHE A 78 -8.28 -12.47 -14.27
C PHE A 78 -7.40 -13.57 -14.88
N GLN A 79 -7.65 -14.01 -16.11
CA GLN A 79 -6.81 -15.00 -16.79
C GLN A 79 -5.37 -14.51 -16.95
N GLU A 80 -5.17 -13.28 -17.42
CA GLU A 80 -3.85 -12.67 -17.56
C GLU A 80 -3.16 -12.47 -16.20
N LEU A 81 -3.91 -11.98 -15.21
CA LEU A 81 -3.42 -11.78 -13.84
C LEU A 81 -3.00 -13.12 -13.19
N SER A 82 -3.88 -14.14 -13.27
CA SER A 82 -3.61 -15.47 -12.73
C SER A 82 -2.43 -16.12 -13.43
N TYR A 83 -2.35 -16.01 -14.75
CA TYR A 83 -1.26 -16.60 -15.53
C TYR A 83 0.08 -15.97 -15.15
N SER A 84 0.14 -14.64 -15.16
CA SER A 84 1.36 -13.91 -14.84
C SER A 84 1.81 -14.13 -13.40
N PHE A 85 0.87 -14.12 -12.45
CA PHE A 85 1.14 -14.42 -11.05
C PHE A 85 1.67 -15.84 -10.87
N LYS A 86 0.95 -16.86 -11.35
CA LYS A 86 1.37 -18.28 -11.19
C LYS A 86 2.70 -18.59 -11.87
N THR A 87 3.03 -17.88 -12.94
CA THR A 87 4.30 -18.08 -13.65
C THR A 87 5.48 -17.46 -12.88
N VAL A 88 5.31 -16.26 -12.33
CA VAL A 88 6.43 -15.47 -11.80
C VAL A 88 6.60 -15.62 -10.29
N PHE A 89 5.48 -15.74 -9.56
CA PHE A 89 5.47 -15.77 -8.09
C PHE A 89 6.26 -16.93 -7.47
N PRO A 90 6.27 -18.17 -8.03
CA PRO A 90 7.09 -19.27 -7.48
C PRO A 90 8.59 -18.96 -7.47
N TYR A 91 9.06 -18.04 -8.32
CA TYR A 91 10.45 -17.62 -8.39
C TYR A 91 10.77 -16.42 -7.47
N ILE A 92 9.76 -15.86 -6.79
CA ILE A 92 9.94 -14.75 -5.84
C ILE A 92 10.34 -15.30 -4.48
N TYR A 93 11.48 -14.79 -4.02
CA TYR A 93 12.13 -15.26 -2.81
C TYR A 93 11.66 -14.55 -1.53
N GLU A 94 11.11 -13.36 -1.68
CA GLU A 94 10.64 -12.50 -0.59
C GLU A 94 9.14 -12.26 -0.79
N SER A 95 8.33 -13.29 -0.53
CA SER A 95 6.88 -13.21 -0.70
C SER A 95 6.26 -12.20 0.27
N ASP A 96 6.83 -12.05 1.47
CA ASP A 96 6.44 -11.01 2.43
C ASP A 96 6.62 -9.57 1.92
N VAL A 97 7.65 -9.30 1.12
CA VAL A 97 7.83 -8.02 0.43
C VAL A 97 6.72 -7.81 -0.59
N PHE A 98 6.39 -8.84 -1.39
CA PHE A 98 5.28 -8.78 -2.33
C PHE A 98 3.96 -8.49 -1.61
N GLU A 99 3.66 -9.20 -0.51
CA GLU A 99 2.44 -9.00 0.30
C GLU A 99 2.25 -7.54 0.67
N LYS A 100 3.30 -6.89 1.19
CA LYS A 100 3.23 -5.50 1.66
C LYS A 100 3.04 -4.50 0.53
N PHE A 101 3.77 -4.66 -0.57
CA PHE A 101 3.60 -3.79 -1.74
C PHE A 101 2.22 -3.99 -2.37
N TYR A 102 1.77 -5.24 -2.49
CA TYR A 102 0.44 -5.56 -3.03
C TYR A 102 -0.66 -4.99 -2.14
N ALA A 103 -0.59 -5.17 -0.82
CA ALA A 103 -1.53 -4.59 0.14
C ALA A 103 -1.59 -3.06 0.02
N GLN A 104 -0.43 -2.39 -0.08
CA GLN A 104 -0.39 -0.94 -0.27
C GLN A 104 -1.08 -0.51 -1.57
N LEU A 105 -0.77 -1.15 -2.70
CA LEU A 105 -1.36 -0.82 -3.99
C LEU A 105 -2.86 -1.11 -4.02
N MET A 106 -3.28 -2.27 -3.50
CA MET A 106 -4.67 -2.68 -3.34
C MET A 106 -5.43 -1.66 -2.50
N SER A 107 -4.85 -1.22 -1.39
CA SER A 107 -5.50 -0.24 -0.53
C SER A 107 -5.78 1.10 -1.24
N GLY A 108 -4.86 1.56 -2.09
CA GLY A 108 -5.06 2.73 -2.93
C GLY A 108 -6.16 2.52 -3.97
N ARG A 109 -6.20 1.34 -4.61
CA ARG A 109 -7.24 0.97 -5.58
C ARG A 109 -8.63 0.92 -4.94
N LEU A 110 -8.72 0.28 -3.78
CA LEU A 110 -9.95 0.17 -2.99
C LEU A 110 -10.42 1.55 -2.57
N ILE A 111 -9.60 2.38 -1.92
CA ILE A 111 -10.06 3.69 -1.43
C ILE A 111 -10.50 4.61 -2.56
N GLN A 112 -9.69 4.71 -3.62
CA GLN A 112 -9.97 5.64 -4.73
C GLN A 112 -11.15 5.20 -5.60
N ASN A 113 -11.75 4.02 -5.35
CA ASN A 113 -12.73 3.40 -6.25
C ASN A 113 -12.23 3.39 -7.70
N SER A 114 -10.93 3.17 -7.89
CA SER A 114 -10.33 3.20 -9.22
C SER A 114 -10.54 1.89 -9.98
N VAL A 115 -11.08 0.88 -9.31
CA VAL A 115 -11.35 -0.45 -9.89
C VAL A 115 -12.75 -0.46 -10.49
N ARG A 116 -12.88 -1.05 -11.68
CA ARG A 116 -14.18 -1.19 -12.36
C ARG A 116 -15.07 -2.26 -11.72
N SER A 117 -14.47 -3.35 -11.27
CA SER A 117 -15.14 -4.50 -10.64
C SER A 117 -14.29 -5.03 -9.49
N MET A 118 -14.94 -5.47 -8.42
CA MET A 118 -14.27 -6.12 -7.29
C MET A 118 -13.96 -7.60 -7.56
N GLU A 119 -14.58 -8.22 -8.56
CA GLU A 119 -14.43 -9.66 -8.83
C GLU A 119 -12.97 -10.08 -9.09
N PRO A 120 -12.17 -9.40 -9.95
CA PRO A 120 -10.79 -9.80 -10.18
C PRO A 120 -9.90 -9.66 -8.93
N GLU A 121 -10.21 -8.71 -8.04
CA GLU A 121 -9.52 -8.54 -6.77
C GLU A 121 -9.83 -9.70 -5.82
N GLU A 122 -11.10 -10.09 -5.72
CA GLU A 122 -11.53 -11.21 -4.89
C GLU A 122 -10.91 -12.52 -5.36
N GLU A 123 -10.89 -12.78 -6.66
CA GLU A 123 -10.26 -13.97 -7.23
C GLU A 123 -8.73 -13.95 -7.06
N MET A 124 -8.08 -12.80 -7.18
CA MET A 124 -6.64 -12.68 -6.90
C MET A 124 -6.31 -12.99 -5.44
N VAL A 125 -7.12 -12.50 -4.48
CA VAL A 125 -6.92 -12.82 -3.06
C VAL A 125 -7.18 -14.29 -2.77
N LYS A 126 -8.18 -14.91 -3.40
CA LYS A 126 -8.39 -16.37 -3.32
C LYS A 126 -7.19 -17.14 -3.85
N LEU A 127 -6.62 -16.70 -4.98
CA LEU A 127 -5.41 -17.30 -5.53
C LEU A 127 -4.22 -17.17 -4.57
N LEU A 128 -4.00 -16.00 -3.98
CA LEU A 128 -2.97 -15.80 -2.95
C LEU A 128 -3.19 -16.71 -1.73
N GLN A 129 -4.45 -16.89 -1.32
CA GLN A 129 -4.81 -17.78 -0.22
C GLN A 129 -4.51 -19.26 -0.52
N GLN A 130 -4.73 -19.69 -1.77
CA GLN A 130 -4.43 -21.06 -2.21
C GLN A 130 -2.92 -21.32 -2.28
N GLU A 131 -2.16 -20.40 -2.87
CA GLU A 131 -0.70 -20.58 -3.10
C GLU A 131 0.13 -20.33 -1.83
N CYS A 132 -0.25 -19.35 -0.99
CA CYS A 132 0.55 -18.91 0.17
C CYS A 132 -0.06 -19.29 1.53
N GLY A 133 -1.29 -19.81 1.54
CA GLY A 133 -2.04 -20.17 2.74
C GLY A 133 -2.86 -19.03 3.35
N SER A 134 -3.79 -19.42 4.24
CA SER A 134 -4.79 -18.51 4.81
C SER A 134 -4.21 -17.43 5.73
N GLU A 135 -3.14 -17.71 6.46
CA GLU A 135 -2.52 -16.68 7.32
C GLU A 135 -1.93 -15.53 6.50
N TYR A 136 -1.36 -15.82 5.33
CA TYR A 136 -0.75 -14.84 4.45
C TYR A 136 -1.82 -13.92 3.82
N ALA A 137 -2.91 -14.50 3.33
CA ALA A 137 -3.99 -13.74 2.70
C ALA A 137 -4.92 -13.03 3.69
N LYS A 138 -4.90 -13.38 4.99
CA LYS A 138 -5.86 -12.90 6.01
C LYS A 138 -6.06 -11.38 6.00
N LYS A 139 -4.97 -10.61 5.88
CA LYS A 139 -5.05 -9.13 5.85
C LYS A 139 -5.79 -8.64 4.61
N LEU A 140 -5.44 -9.16 3.43
CA LEU A 140 -6.07 -8.81 2.15
C LEU A 140 -7.56 -9.19 2.13
N THR A 141 -7.90 -10.38 2.64
CA THR A 141 -9.29 -10.83 2.78
C THR A 141 -10.09 -9.90 3.71
N THR A 142 -9.47 -9.47 4.82
CA THR A 142 -10.11 -8.53 5.75
C THR A 142 -10.32 -7.16 5.11
N MET A 143 -9.36 -6.66 4.31
CA MET A 143 -9.53 -5.40 3.56
C MET A 143 -10.71 -5.45 2.57
N LEU A 144 -10.91 -6.57 1.87
CA LEU A 144 -12.06 -6.76 0.98
C LEU A 144 -13.38 -6.76 1.75
N THR A 145 -13.40 -7.43 2.92
CA THR A 145 -14.57 -7.50 3.80
C THR A 145 -14.93 -6.11 4.34
N ASP A 146 -13.95 -5.37 4.84
CA ASP A 146 -14.11 -3.98 5.31
C ASP A 146 -14.69 -3.07 4.21
N ASN A 147 -14.26 -3.24 2.95
CA ASN A 147 -14.76 -2.44 1.82
C ASN A 147 -16.22 -2.76 1.47
N LYS A 148 -16.64 -4.04 1.57
CA LYS A 148 -18.05 -4.44 1.40
C LYS A 148 -18.92 -3.85 2.52
N LEU A 149 -18.53 -4.07 3.78
CA LEU A 149 -19.24 -3.54 4.94
C LEU A 149 -19.34 -2.00 4.91
N SER A 150 -18.30 -1.32 4.46
CA SER A 150 -18.31 0.15 4.29
C SER A 150 -19.35 0.63 3.28
N SER A 151 -19.56 -0.11 2.19
CA SER A 151 -20.55 0.21 1.17
C SER A 151 -21.96 0.06 1.74
N ASP A 152 -22.20 -1.01 2.50
CA ASP A 152 -23.48 -1.26 3.17
C ASP A 152 -23.79 -0.18 4.22
N LEU A 153 -22.79 0.19 5.04
CA LEU A 153 -22.91 1.26 6.02
C LEU A 153 -23.21 2.62 5.37
N THR A 154 -22.57 2.92 4.23
CA THR A 154 -22.84 4.16 3.48
C THR A 154 -24.29 4.18 2.96
N ASN A 155 -24.75 3.06 2.38
CA ASN A 155 -26.11 2.94 1.86
C ASN A 155 -27.16 3.09 2.97
N GLU A 156 -26.94 2.48 4.13
CA GLU A 156 -27.84 2.62 5.27
C GLU A 156 -27.88 4.05 5.83
N PHE A 157 -26.71 4.67 5.94
CA PHE A 157 -26.61 6.04 6.44
C PHE A 157 -27.28 7.06 5.50
N THR A 158 -27.13 6.88 4.19
CA THR A 158 -27.74 7.75 3.16
C THR A 158 -29.26 7.59 3.04
N GLN A 159 -29.81 6.42 3.38
CA GLN A 159 -31.26 6.21 3.44
C GLN A 159 -31.91 6.94 4.62
N THR A 160 -31.17 7.10 5.71
CA THR A 160 -31.69 7.66 6.97
C THR A 160 -31.41 9.15 7.14
N ASN A 161 -30.41 9.70 6.44
CA ASN A 161 -29.99 11.09 6.57
C ASN A 161 -29.95 11.78 5.21
N VAL A 162 -30.59 12.94 5.12
CA VAL A 162 -30.52 13.80 3.93
C VAL A 162 -29.30 14.70 4.05
N ILE A 163 -28.28 14.43 3.25
CA ILE A 163 -27.05 15.20 3.20
C ILE A 163 -26.97 15.89 1.83
N GLY A 164 -26.72 17.19 1.83
CA GLY A 164 -26.66 18.02 0.60
C GLY A 164 -25.44 17.78 -0.30
N ILE A 165 -24.65 16.73 -0.05
CA ILE A 165 -23.49 16.33 -0.85
C ILE A 165 -23.53 14.84 -1.14
N LYS A 166 -22.98 14.42 -2.29
CA LYS A 166 -22.72 13.01 -2.58
C LYS A 166 -21.42 12.59 -1.91
N PHE A 167 -21.46 11.54 -1.10
CA PHE A 167 -20.28 11.05 -0.38
C PHE A 167 -20.28 9.52 -0.31
N THR A 168 -19.14 8.96 0.07
CA THR A 168 -18.97 7.53 0.35
C THR A 168 -18.03 7.39 1.54
N ILE A 169 -18.42 6.60 2.54
CA ILE A 169 -17.63 6.43 3.76
C ILE A 169 -17.00 5.05 3.74
N LYS A 170 -15.70 5.00 4.05
CA LYS A 170 -14.93 3.77 4.17
C LYS A 170 -14.42 3.63 5.58
N VAL A 171 -14.96 2.64 6.28
CA VAL A 171 -14.56 2.25 7.61
C VAL A 171 -13.61 1.07 7.48
N SER A 172 -12.41 1.21 8.02
CA SER A 172 -11.32 0.26 7.84
C SER A 172 -10.73 -0.13 9.19
N THR A 173 -10.41 -1.42 9.36
CA THR A 173 -9.82 -1.94 10.59
C THR A 173 -8.36 -1.48 10.74
N ASN A 174 -8.06 -0.67 11.75
CA ASN A 174 -6.75 -0.02 11.90
C ASN A 174 -5.55 -0.98 11.83
N ALA A 175 -5.60 -2.15 12.46
CA ALA A 175 -4.47 -3.08 12.51
C ALA A 175 -4.17 -3.81 11.17
N VAL A 176 -5.08 -3.70 10.18
CA VAL A 176 -5.02 -4.48 8.94
C VAL A 176 -4.50 -3.63 7.78
N TRP A 177 -4.94 -2.37 7.70
CA TRP A 177 -4.67 -1.52 6.56
C TRP A 177 -3.28 -0.89 6.65
N PRO A 178 -2.54 -0.77 5.52
CA PRO A 178 -1.17 -0.27 5.50
C PRO A 178 -1.09 1.26 5.67
N MET A 179 -2.23 1.92 5.85
CA MET A 179 -2.39 3.35 6.09
C MET A 179 -2.36 3.73 7.58
N SER A 180 -2.20 2.74 8.46
CA SER A 180 -2.25 2.86 9.92
C SER A 180 -1.03 3.55 10.56
N ASP A 181 -0.23 4.27 9.77
CA ASP A 181 0.80 5.16 10.30
C ASP A 181 0.12 6.15 11.25
N LYS A 182 0.58 6.18 12.51
CA LYS A 182 0.06 7.00 13.62
C LYS A 182 0.11 8.52 13.37
N ASN A 183 0.52 8.96 12.19
CA ASN A 183 0.63 10.36 11.82
C ASN A 183 -0.68 10.83 11.17
N VAL A 184 -1.75 10.85 11.96
CA VAL A 184 -2.94 11.63 11.59
C VAL A 184 -2.47 13.06 11.43
N LEU A 185 -2.48 13.55 10.19
CA LEU A 185 -2.11 14.92 9.91
C LEU A 185 -3.11 15.83 10.62
N LYS A 186 -2.61 16.80 11.39
CA LYS A 186 -3.46 17.87 11.91
C LYS A 186 -4.09 18.58 10.71
N PHE A 187 -5.42 18.63 10.72
CA PHE A 187 -6.21 19.18 9.64
C PHE A 187 -7.59 19.51 10.17
N THR A 188 -8.04 20.74 9.92
CA THR A 188 -9.42 21.16 10.15
C THR A 188 -10.19 21.00 8.84
N PRO A 189 -11.15 20.06 8.74
CA PRO A 189 -11.95 19.90 7.54
C PRO A 189 -12.91 21.09 7.34
N PRO A 190 -13.29 21.41 6.10
CA PRO A 190 -14.35 22.38 5.82
C PRO A 190 -15.68 22.00 6.47
N ASN A 191 -16.48 22.98 6.88
CA ASN A 191 -17.78 22.79 7.56
C ASN A 191 -18.71 21.78 6.86
N VAL A 192 -18.71 21.77 5.53
CA VAL A 192 -19.53 20.85 4.72
C VAL A 192 -19.16 19.38 4.99
N ILE A 193 -17.86 19.09 5.18
CA ILE A 193 -17.35 17.76 5.48
C ILE A 193 -17.53 17.45 6.97
N GLU A 194 -17.24 18.41 7.84
CA GLU A 194 -17.37 18.26 9.29
C GLU A 194 -18.79 17.88 9.73
N ASN A 195 -19.82 18.49 9.13
CA ASN A 195 -21.21 18.16 9.40
C ASN A 195 -21.52 16.68 9.07
N VAL A 196 -21.04 16.18 7.93
CA VAL A 196 -21.22 14.78 7.54
C VAL A 196 -20.47 13.84 8.48
N MET A 197 -19.25 14.20 8.88
CA MET A 197 -18.46 13.42 9.84
C MET A 197 -19.19 13.26 11.17
N HIS A 198 -19.71 14.35 11.75
CA HIS A 198 -20.41 14.30 13.03
C HIS A 198 -21.72 13.50 12.97
N GLN A 199 -22.49 13.64 11.90
CA GLN A 199 -23.71 12.86 11.73
C GLN A 199 -23.39 11.37 11.58
N PHE A 200 -22.35 11.04 10.81
CA PHE A 200 -21.92 9.66 10.64
C PHE A 200 -21.35 9.06 11.92
N GLU A 201 -20.53 9.80 12.68
CA GLU A 201 -20.01 9.34 13.97
C GLU A 201 -21.13 8.97 14.94
N LYS A 202 -22.15 9.83 15.05
CA LYS A 202 -23.33 9.56 15.88
C LYS A 202 -24.09 8.31 15.40
N PHE A 203 -24.26 8.16 14.09
CA PHE A 203 -24.91 6.98 13.51
C PHE A 203 -24.11 5.69 13.79
N TYR A 204 -22.78 5.73 13.58
CA TYR A 204 -21.90 4.58 13.73
C TYR A 204 -21.77 4.15 15.19
N LEU A 205 -21.55 5.10 16.10
CA LEU A 205 -21.36 4.80 17.52
C LEU A 205 -22.61 4.19 18.14
N ARG A 206 -23.83 4.57 17.72
CA ARG A 206 -25.08 3.93 18.18
C ARG A 206 -25.12 2.42 17.95
N LYS A 207 -24.44 1.94 16.91
CA LYS A 207 -24.33 0.50 16.58
C LYS A 207 -23.07 -0.15 17.14
N HIS A 208 -22.00 0.63 17.28
CA HIS A 208 -20.67 0.17 17.67
C HIS A 208 -20.13 1.03 18.82
N ASN A 209 -20.72 0.87 20.01
CA ASN A 209 -20.41 1.69 21.19
C ASN A 209 -18.95 1.56 21.65
N ASP A 210 -18.30 0.42 21.39
CA ASP A 210 -16.93 0.14 21.84
C ASP A 210 -15.85 0.59 20.84
N HIS A 211 -16.26 1.21 19.72
CA HIS A 211 -15.34 1.62 18.67
C HIS A 211 -14.93 3.09 18.81
N LYS A 212 -13.72 3.40 18.36
CA LYS A 212 -13.23 4.77 18.19
C LYS A 212 -12.89 5.00 16.72
N LEU A 213 -13.54 5.98 16.11
CA LEU A 213 -13.25 6.39 14.74
C LEU A 213 -12.06 7.36 14.68
N THR A 214 -11.29 7.29 13.60
CA THR A 214 -10.20 8.22 13.31
C THR A 214 -10.23 8.54 11.83
N TRP A 215 -10.37 9.81 11.49
CA TRP A 215 -10.56 10.26 10.11
C TRP A 215 -9.24 10.50 9.39
N MET A 216 -9.13 9.98 8.16
CA MET A 216 -7.90 9.99 7.37
C MET A 216 -8.07 10.82 6.08
N HIS A 217 -8.20 12.15 6.23
CA HIS A 217 -8.54 13.07 5.15
C HIS A 217 -7.58 13.08 3.95
N HIS A 218 -6.31 12.73 4.15
CA HIS A 218 -5.30 12.71 3.08
C HIS A 218 -5.52 11.57 2.07
N PHE A 219 -6.26 10.53 2.46
CA PHE A 219 -6.64 9.42 1.57
C PHE A 219 -7.99 9.63 0.91
N SER A 220 -8.75 10.66 1.28
CA SER A 220 -10.09 10.91 0.77
C SER A 220 -10.05 11.69 -0.55
N PRO A 221 -10.39 11.06 -1.69
CA PRO A 221 -10.59 11.78 -2.94
C PRO A 221 -11.89 12.57 -2.91
N CYS A 222 -11.90 13.71 -3.59
CA CYS A 222 -13.04 14.60 -3.71
C CYS A 222 -13.14 15.12 -5.14
N GLU A 223 -14.36 15.39 -5.58
CA GLU A 223 -14.64 16.06 -6.86
C GLU A 223 -15.24 17.43 -6.59
N LEU A 224 -14.59 18.48 -7.07
CA LEU A 224 -15.08 19.85 -6.99
C LEU A 224 -15.52 20.33 -8.37
N TRP A 225 -16.73 20.87 -8.44
CA TRP A 225 -17.21 21.57 -9.63
C TRP A 225 -16.81 23.03 -9.54
N ILE A 226 -15.99 23.49 -10.47
CA ILE A 226 -15.45 24.84 -10.51
C ILE A 226 -16.01 25.51 -11.77
N ASN A 227 -16.84 26.53 -11.55
CA ASN A 227 -17.40 27.35 -12.62
C ASN A 227 -16.48 28.55 -12.84
N ILE A 228 -15.94 28.68 -14.05
CA ILE A 228 -15.05 29.78 -14.44
C ILE A 228 -15.65 30.41 -15.70
N TYR A 229 -16.30 31.55 -15.52
CA TYR A 229 -17.14 32.19 -16.55
C TYR A 229 -18.13 31.17 -17.15
N GLU A 230 -18.10 30.98 -18.47
CA GLU A 230 -19.01 30.07 -19.19
C GLU A 230 -18.55 28.60 -19.19
N LYS A 231 -17.38 28.28 -18.63
CA LYS A 231 -16.83 26.92 -18.63
C LYS A 231 -16.85 26.30 -17.23
N ARG A 232 -17.31 25.06 -17.19
CA ARG A 232 -17.30 24.24 -15.98
C ARG A 232 -16.18 23.21 -16.04
N TYR A 233 -15.37 23.21 -14.99
CA TYR A 233 -14.31 22.23 -14.77
C TYR A 233 -14.70 21.32 -13.61
N ILE A 234 -14.36 20.03 -13.71
CA ILE A 234 -14.48 19.06 -12.63
C ILE A 234 -13.06 18.71 -12.20
N ALA A 235 -12.71 19.08 -10.97
CA ALA A 235 -11.39 18.85 -10.42
C ALA A 235 -11.44 17.71 -9.40
N THR A 236 -10.79 16.60 -9.71
CA THR A 236 -10.65 15.44 -8.81
C THR A 236 -9.34 15.57 -8.04
N MET A 237 -9.40 15.67 -6.72
CA MET A 237 -8.25 15.96 -5.86
C MET A 237 -8.41 15.36 -4.46
N ASN A 238 -7.42 15.49 -3.57
CA ASN A 238 -7.57 15.08 -2.16
C ASN A 238 -8.31 16.16 -1.34
N THR A 239 -8.76 15.81 -0.13
CA THR A 239 -9.52 16.73 0.74
C THR A 239 -8.73 17.97 1.16
N PHE A 240 -7.40 17.89 1.24
CA PHE A 240 -6.55 19.06 1.56
C PHE A 240 -6.61 20.11 0.45
N LEU A 241 -6.47 19.68 -0.80
CA LEU A 241 -6.55 20.56 -1.97
C LEU A 241 -7.96 21.18 -2.09
N LEU A 242 -9.00 20.39 -1.84
CA LEU A 242 -10.38 20.88 -1.79
C LEU A 242 -10.54 21.98 -0.75
N ALA A 243 -10.06 21.75 0.48
CA ALA A 243 -10.21 22.72 1.56
C ALA A 243 -9.52 24.04 1.25
N ILE A 244 -8.34 24.02 0.61
CA ILE A 244 -7.66 25.24 0.15
C ILE A 244 -8.51 25.98 -0.90
N LEU A 245 -9.07 25.27 -1.89
CA LEU A 245 -9.87 25.90 -2.95
C LEU A 245 -11.18 26.50 -2.42
N LEU A 246 -11.82 25.87 -1.43
CA LEU A 246 -13.04 26.39 -0.82
C LEU A 246 -12.82 27.73 -0.10
N LEU A 247 -11.60 28.03 0.37
CA LEU A 247 -11.29 29.34 0.97
C LEU A 247 -11.42 30.51 -0.02
N PHE A 248 -11.34 30.23 -1.33
CA PHE A 248 -11.50 31.24 -2.39
C PHE A 248 -12.95 31.42 -2.85
N GLN A 249 -13.91 30.74 -2.21
CA GLN A 249 -15.32 30.92 -2.54
C GLN A 249 -15.80 32.36 -2.25
N ASP A 250 -15.35 32.92 -1.11
CA ASP A 250 -15.73 34.25 -0.65
C ASP A 250 -14.55 35.24 -0.64
N ARG A 251 -13.40 34.86 -1.23
CA ARG A 251 -12.15 35.63 -1.18
C ARG A 251 -11.38 35.56 -2.50
N ASP A 252 -10.93 36.70 -3.00
CA ASP A 252 -10.11 36.78 -4.21
C ASP A 252 -8.62 36.50 -3.97
N GLN A 253 -8.14 36.80 -2.76
CA GLN A 253 -6.74 36.66 -2.36
C GLN A 253 -6.65 36.16 -0.92
N ILE A 254 -5.68 35.28 -0.64
CA ILE A 254 -5.39 34.78 0.70
C ILE A 254 -3.88 34.57 0.88
N SER A 255 -3.36 34.89 2.06
CA SER A 255 -1.96 34.65 2.41
C SER A 255 -1.71 33.23 2.88
N PHE A 256 -0.46 32.76 2.80
CA PHE A 256 -0.07 31.45 3.31
C PHE A 256 -0.42 31.25 4.79
N ASN A 257 -0.18 32.26 5.63
CA ASN A 257 -0.44 32.19 7.06
C ASN A 257 -1.94 32.11 7.39
N GLU A 258 -2.79 32.80 6.61
CA GLU A 258 -4.24 32.69 6.76
C GLU A 258 -4.70 31.28 6.39
N VAL A 259 -4.25 30.74 5.26
CA VAL A 259 -4.57 29.35 4.87
C VAL A 259 -4.14 28.38 5.97
N ASN A 260 -2.95 28.56 6.55
CA ASN A 260 -2.47 27.71 7.63
C ASN A 260 -3.34 27.82 8.90
N THR A 261 -3.83 29.02 9.21
CA THR A 261 -4.72 29.26 10.34
C THR A 261 -6.06 28.54 10.15
N PHE A 262 -6.62 28.54 8.94
CA PHE A 262 -7.87 27.83 8.65
C PHE A 262 -7.71 26.31 8.66
N LEU A 263 -6.64 25.79 8.07
CA LEU A 263 -6.44 24.34 7.90
C LEU A 263 -5.72 23.67 9.07
N ASN A 264 -5.03 24.43 9.92
CA ASN A 264 -4.27 23.96 11.08
C ASN A 264 -3.37 22.76 10.74
N THR A 265 -2.49 22.92 9.76
CA THR A 265 -1.63 21.86 9.20
C THR A 265 -0.14 22.22 9.38
N ASP A 266 0.75 21.23 9.23
CA ASP A 266 2.19 21.48 9.16
C ASP A 266 2.57 22.32 7.92
N GLU A 267 3.43 23.33 8.08
CA GLU A 267 3.78 24.26 7.01
C GLU A 267 4.42 23.57 5.79
N ASN A 268 5.24 22.53 5.99
CA ASN A 268 5.83 21.78 4.88
C ASN A 268 4.78 20.99 4.12
N THR A 269 3.73 20.54 4.81
CA THR A 269 2.60 19.85 4.20
C THR A 269 1.71 20.83 3.45
N LEU A 270 1.44 22.00 4.02
CA LEU A 270 0.68 23.04 3.37
C LEU A 270 1.38 23.55 2.10
N ALA A 271 2.68 23.90 2.20
CA ALA A 271 3.47 24.38 1.07
C ALA A 271 3.46 23.40 -0.11
N ARG A 272 3.53 22.09 0.16
CA ARG A 272 3.41 21.05 -0.87
C ARG A 272 2.05 21.04 -1.55
N HIS A 273 0.96 21.13 -0.79
CA HIS A 273 -0.40 21.12 -1.37
C HIS A 273 -0.68 22.40 -2.17
N VAL A 274 -0.26 23.56 -1.67
CA VAL A 274 -0.39 24.83 -2.38
C VAL A 274 0.44 24.83 -3.66
N ALA A 275 1.68 24.33 -3.62
CA ALA A 275 2.50 24.19 -4.82
C ALA A 275 1.82 23.33 -5.91
N ILE A 276 1.15 22.24 -5.53
CA ILE A 276 0.37 21.42 -6.47
C ILE A 276 -0.76 22.24 -7.13
N LEU A 277 -1.45 23.11 -6.39
CA LEU A 277 -2.51 23.98 -6.93
C LEU A 277 -1.96 25.09 -7.86
N VAL A 278 -0.76 25.60 -7.55
CA VAL A 278 -0.05 26.56 -8.40
C VAL A 278 0.46 25.90 -9.68
N ASP A 279 1.09 24.72 -9.58
CA ASP A 279 1.59 23.95 -10.72
C ASP A 279 0.45 23.49 -11.66
N SER A 280 -0.70 23.13 -11.06
CA SER A 280 -1.92 22.80 -11.81
C SER A 280 -2.66 24.03 -12.33
N LYS A 281 -2.16 25.25 -12.06
CA LYS A 281 -2.65 26.55 -12.52
C LYS A 281 -4.02 26.96 -11.98
N PHE A 282 -4.55 26.28 -10.97
CA PHE A 282 -5.78 26.72 -10.29
C PHE A 282 -5.54 27.98 -9.45
N LEU A 283 -4.35 28.10 -8.86
CA LEU A 283 -3.93 29.29 -8.11
C LEU A 283 -2.77 30.01 -8.81
N LYS A 284 -2.69 31.33 -8.61
CA LYS A 284 -1.53 32.16 -8.95
C LYS A 284 -0.84 32.59 -7.66
N SER A 285 0.45 32.34 -7.57
CA SER A 285 1.32 32.83 -6.51
C SER A 285 1.97 34.14 -6.95
N ASP A 286 2.18 35.06 -6.02
CA ASP A 286 3.00 36.26 -6.19
C ASP A 286 4.50 35.95 -6.26
N THR A 287 4.95 34.95 -5.50
CA THR A 287 6.33 34.47 -5.48
C THR A 287 6.53 33.25 -6.38
N LYS A 288 7.76 33.07 -6.88
CA LYS A 288 8.17 31.90 -7.69
C LYS A 288 8.16 30.60 -6.88
N GLU A 289 8.51 30.67 -5.60
CA GLU A 289 8.47 29.54 -4.67
C GLU A 289 7.45 29.82 -3.56
N VAL A 290 6.70 28.79 -3.18
CA VAL A 290 5.69 28.87 -2.12
C VAL A 290 6.39 28.99 -0.77
N SER A 291 6.13 30.09 -0.06
CA SER A 291 6.72 30.42 1.24
C SER A 291 5.69 31.03 2.18
N ALA A 292 6.04 31.22 3.44
CA ALA A 292 5.15 31.85 4.44
C ALA A 292 4.75 33.30 4.09
N ALA A 293 5.54 34.00 3.28
CA ALA A 293 5.25 35.36 2.83
C ALA A 293 4.38 35.40 1.55
N SER A 294 4.11 34.25 0.93
CA SER A 294 3.40 34.17 -0.33
C SER A 294 1.92 34.49 -0.18
N THR A 295 1.36 35.16 -1.18
CA THR A 295 -0.06 35.37 -1.34
C THR A 295 -0.57 34.70 -2.61
N PHE A 296 -1.78 34.16 -2.52
CA PHE A 296 -2.37 33.36 -3.58
C PHE A 296 -3.67 34.01 -4.05
N LYS A 297 -3.90 33.98 -5.36
CA LYS A 297 -5.15 34.40 -5.99
C LYS A 297 -5.73 33.26 -6.82
N PHE A 298 -7.05 33.15 -6.85
CA PHE A 298 -7.71 32.22 -7.75
C PHE A 298 -7.47 32.61 -9.22
N ASN A 299 -7.13 31.64 -10.07
CA ASN A 299 -6.88 31.91 -11.48
C ASN A 299 -8.18 31.96 -12.29
N ALA A 300 -8.84 33.13 -12.35
CA ALA A 300 -10.01 33.34 -13.20
C ALA A 300 -9.73 33.08 -14.70
N GLY A 301 -8.47 33.20 -15.15
CA GLY A 301 -8.06 32.91 -16.52
C GLY A 301 -7.72 31.44 -16.80
N TYR A 302 -8.12 30.52 -15.93
CA TYR A 302 -7.80 29.10 -16.08
C TYR A 302 -8.35 28.54 -17.40
N LYS A 303 -7.46 27.86 -18.15
CA LYS A 303 -7.81 27.16 -19.40
C LYS A 303 -7.12 25.81 -19.42
N ASN A 304 -7.91 24.77 -19.61
CA ASN A 304 -7.43 23.41 -19.85
C ASN A 304 -8.18 22.79 -21.03
N LYS A 305 -7.50 21.95 -21.81
CA LYS A 305 -8.11 21.18 -22.91
C LYS A 305 -9.13 20.17 -22.37
N LYS A 306 -8.89 19.62 -21.19
CA LYS A 306 -9.81 18.68 -20.51
C LYS A 306 -10.69 19.43 -19.53
N THR A 307 -11.99 19.13 -19.55
CA THR A 307 -12.97 19.63 -18.56
C THR A 307 -12.86 18.88 -17.23
N ILE A 308 -12.44 17.61 -17.27
CA ILE A 308 -12.12 16.82 -16.08
C ILE A 308 -10.61 16.87 -15.85
N VAL A 309 -10.21 17.39 -14.69
CA VAL A 309 -8.82 17.61 -14.28
C VAL A 309 -8.54 16.76 -13.06
N ILE A 310 -7.65 15.77 -13.21
CA ILE A 310 -7.22 14.93 -12.08
C ILE A 310 -5.94 15.53 -11.53
N ILE A 311 -5.99 16.01 -10.29
CA ILE A 311 -4.84 16.54 -9.57
C ILE A 311 -4.23 15.39 -8.75
N PRO A 312 -2.99 14.95 -9.05
CA PRO A 312 -2.38 13.85 -8.34
C PRO A 312 -2.15 14.22 -6.87
N ALA A 313 -2.52 13.30 -5.97
CA ALA A 313 -2.37 13.47 -4.52
C ALA A 313 -0.90 13.50 -4.05
N ALA A 314 0.06 13.06 -4.87
CA ALA A 314 1.47 12.96 -4.50
C ALA A 314 2.42 13.32 -5.66
N SER A 315 3.52 14.00 -5.32
CA SER A 315 4.66 14.21 -6.21
C SER A 315 5.53 12.94 -6.30
N LYS A 316 6.20 12.71 -7.44
CA LYS A 316 7.10 11.55 -7.67
C LYS A 316 8.14 11.32 -6.56
N ARG A 317 8.57 12.39 -5.86
CA ARG A 317 9.52 12.30 -4.73
C ARG A 317 8.92 11.61 -3.49
N VAL A 318 7.60 11.65 -3.31
CA VAL A 318 6.89 11.05 -2.16
C VAL A 318 6.85 9.53 -2.28
N THR A 319 6.62 9.00 -3.49
CA THR A 319 6.59 7.56 -3.77
C THR A 319 7.89 6.84 -3.41
N LEU A 320 9.05 7.50 -3.60
CA LEU A 320 10.35 6.94 -3.24
C LEU A 320 10.53 6.82 -1.71
N LYS A 321 10.06 7.82 -0.96
CA LYS A 321 10.08 7.77 0.51
C LYS A 321 9.13 6.69 1.03
N GLU A 322 7.95 6.55 0.43
CA GLU A 322 6.98 5.50 0.78
C GLU A 322 7.53 4.09 0.56
N ASN A 323 8.18 3.83 -0.58
CA ASN A 323 8.84 2.55 -0.84
C ASN A 323 9.87 2.19 0.25
N SER A 324 10.69 3.16 0.67
CA SER A 324 11.68 2.93 1.73
C SER A 324 11.06 2.60 3.08
N LYS A 325 9.88 3.19 3.38
CA LYS A 325 9.13 2.87 4.61
C LYS A 325 8.56 1.46 4.57
N ILE A 326 8.06 1.02 3.42
CA ILE A 326 7.55 -0.35 3.24
C ILE A 326 8.65 -1.36 3.54
N ILE A 327 9.85 -1.16 2.98
CA ILE A 327 10.99 -2.06 3.22
C ILE A 327 11.38 -2.10 4.70
N LYS A 328 11.45 -0.95 5.38
CA LYS A 328 11.72 -0.90 6.83
C LYS A 328 10.67 -1.63 7.65
N THR A 329 9.40 -1.55 7.23
CA THR A 329 8.30 -2.25 7.89
C THR A 329 8.42 -3.76 7.71
N VAL A 330 8.80 -4.22 6.52
CA VAL A 330 9.10 -5.64 6.27
C VAL A 330 10.23 -6.13 7.17
N GLU A 331 11.33 -5.39 7.28
CA GLU A 331 12.46 -5.75 8.15
C GLU A 331 12.05 -5.86 9.63
N ALA A 332 11.21 -4.94 10.12
CA ALA A 332 10.66 -4.98 11.47
C ALA A 332 9.73 -6.19 11.69
N ASP A 333 8.89 -6.52 10.70
CA ASP A 333 8.00 -7.68 10.75
C ASP A 333 8.80 -9.00 10.74
N ARG A 334 9.85 -9.09 9.91
CA ARG A 334 10.79 -10.23 9.88
C ARG A 334 11.44 -10.42 11.25
N LYS A 335 11.88 -9.34 11.90
CA LYS A 335 12.44 -9.39 13.25
C LYS A 335 11.46 -10.03 14.24
N GLY A 336 10.24 -9.51 14.34
CA GLY A 336 9.23 -10.06 15.25
C GLY A 336 8.84 -11.51 14.93
N PHE A 337 8.78 -11.85 13.64
CA PHE A 337 8.50 -13.21 13.19
C PHE A 337 9.62 -14.17 13.59
N LEU A 338 10.88 -13.82 13.36
CA LEU A 338 12.04 -14.63 13.76
C LEU A 338 12.05 -14.89 15.27
N GLN A 339 11.85 -13.85 16.08
CA GLN A 339 11.76 -14.00 17.52
C GLN A 339 10.66 -14.98 17.93
N THR A 340 9.49 -14.88 17.30
CA THR A 340 8.35 -15.79 17.55
C THR A 340 8.69 -17.23 17.18
N VAL A 341 9.33 -17.46 16.03
CA VAL A 341 9.74 -18.79 15.58
C VAL A 341 10.79 -19.39 16.52
N ILE A 342 11.82 -18.63 16.87
CA ILE A 342 12.88 -19.06 17.79
C ILE A 342 12.28 -19.48 19.14
N VAL A 343 11.42 -18.65 19.73
CA VAL A 343 10.77 -18.96 21.01
C VAL A 343 9.90 -20.22 20.90
N ARG A 344 9.15 -20.42 19.81
CA ARG A 344 8.33 -21.64 19.62
C ARG A 344 9.19 -22.91 19.52
N VAL A 345 10.31 -22.84 18.78
CA VAL A 345 11.26 -23.95 18.64
C VAL A 345 11.87 -24.29 20.01
N MET A 346 12.43 -23.29 20.69
CA MET A 346 13.09 -23.47 21.98
C MET A 346 12.13 -23.88 23.09
N LYS A 347 10.89 -23.39 23.09
CA LYS A 347 9.86 -23.83 24.05
C LYS A 347 9.54 -25.33 23.92
N LYS A 348 9.58 -25.86 22.69
CA LYS A 348 9.35 -27.29 22.40
C LYS A 348 10.54 -28.16 22.77
N GLN A 349 11.75 -27.75 22.38
CA GLN A 349 12.97 -28.56 22.54
C GLN A 349 13.64 -28.39 23.91
N LYS A 350 13.40 -27.27 24.60
CA LYS A 350 13.97 -26.85 25.89
C LYS A 350 15.47 -26.59 25.89
N GLU A 351 16.25 -27.41 25.20
CA GLU A 351 17.70 -27.28 24.99
C GLU A 351 18.02 -27.52 23.51
N MET A 352 18.87 -26.67 22.90
CA MET A 352 19.26 -26.87 21.51
C MET A 352 20.62 -26.27 21.16
N CYS A 353 21.37 -26.97 20.31
CA CYS A 353 22.64 -26.48 19.76
C CYS A 353 22.42 -25.34 18.76
N HIS A 354 23.39 -24.43 18.66
CA HIS A 354 23.30 -23.24 17.82
C HIS A 354 23.07 -23.54 16.34
N ASN A 355 23.81 -24.49 15.77
CA ASN A 355 23.69 -24.83 14.35
C ASN A 355 22.33 -25.46 14.04
N ASP A 356 21.84 -26.31 14.92
CA ASP A 356 20.52 -26.95 14.78
C ASP A 356 19.40 -25.90 14.89
N LEU A 357 19.55 -24.92 15.80
CA LEU A 357 18.62 -23.80 15.93
C LEU A 357 18.57 -22.92 14.70
N ILE A 358 19.74 -22.60 14.14
CA ILE A 358 19.79 -21.87 12.87
C ILE A 358 19.11 -22.68 11.77
N ALA A 359 19.43 -23.97 11.62
CA ALA A 359 18.86 -24.82 10.57
C ALA A 359 17.33 -24.96 10.69
N GLU A 360 16.81 -25.21 11.90
CA GLU A 360 15.37 -25.35 12.13
C GLU A 360 14.63 -24.03 11.89
N VAL A 361 15.21 -22.89 12.30
CA VAL A 361 14.62 -21.57 12.05
C VAL A 361 14.61 -21.24 10.57
N ILE A 362 15.71 -21.50 9.84
CA ILE A 362 15.78 -21.31 8.38
C ILE A 362 14.67 -22.11 7.70
N SER A 363 14.56 -23.40 8.01
CA SER A 363 13.55 -24.29 7.44
C SER A 363 12.12 -23.78 7.69
N LYS A 364 11.82 -23.26 8.88
CA LYS A 364 10.50 -22.69 9.21
C LYS A 364 10.22 -21.33 8.59
N THR A 365 11.23 -20.64 8.06
CA THR A 365 11.10 -19.30 7.43
C THR A 365 11.05 -19.35 5.91
N GLU A 366 11.51 -20.44 5.29
CA GLU A 366 11.74 -20.55 3.84
C GLU A 366 10.51 -20.25 2.97
N GLY A 367 9.30 -20.54 3.47
CA GLY A 367 8.05 -20.22 2.76
C GLY A 367 7.67 -18.72 2.73
N ARG A 368 8.34 -17.87 3.51
CA ARG A 368 8.06 -16.41 3.55
C ARG A 368 9.25 -15.56 3.11
N PHE A 369 10.47 -15.88 3.57
CA PHE A 369 11.72 -15.19 3.21
C PHE A 369 12.94 -16.04 3.64
N SER A 370 14.16 -15.82 3.09
CA SER A 370 15.38 -16.34 3.78
C SER A 370 15.78 -15.41 4.88
N ALA A 371 15.74 -15.99 6.07
CA ALA A 371 16.55 -15.57 7.17
C ALA A 371 18.02 -15.95 6.87
N SER A 372 18.92 -14.97 6.95
CA SER A 372 20.36 -15.28 7.01
C SER A 372 20.76 -15.72 8.42
N ALA A 373 21.80 -16.54 8.55
CA ALA A 373 22.33 -16.95 9.85
C ALA A 373 22.70 -15.76 10.73
N SER A 374 23.18 -14.66 10.13
CA SER A 374 23.49 -13.41 10.84
C SER A 374 22.25 -12.75 11.45
N MET A 375 21.13 -12.70 10.71
CA MET A 375 19.86 -12.18 11.23
C MET A 375 19.36 -13.03 12.41
N ILE A 376 19.38 -14.36 12.26
CA ILE A 376 18.92 -15.28 13.33
C ILE A 376 19.78 -15.10 14.59
N LYS A 377 21.11 -15.04 14.44
CA LYS A 377 22.03 -14.84 15.55
C LYS A 377 21.71 -13.54 16.31
N LYS A 378 21.48 -12.43 15.60
CA LYS A 378 21.13 -11.15 16.21
C LYS A 378 19.84 -11.25 17.05
N GLU A 379 18.84 -11.97 16.57
CA GLU A 379 17.58 -12.16 17.29
C GLU A 379 17.70 -13.11 18.48
N ILE A 380 18.58 -14.12 18.41
CA ILE A 380 18.92 -14.95 19.57
C ILE A 380 19.54 -14.10 20.69
N GLU A 381 20.51 -13.23 20.37
CA GLU A 381 21.10 -12.33 21.40
C GLU A 381 20.04 -11.42 22.02
N SER A 382 19.14 -10.84 21.20
CA SER A 382 18.03 -10.01 21.71
C SER A 382 17.07 -10.77 22.61
N LEU A 383 16.85 -12.07 22.36
CA LEU A 383 16.03 -12.93 23.22
C LEU A 383 16.74 -13.35 24.51
N ILE A 384 18.07 -13.43 24.50
CA ILE A 384 18.88 -13.66 25.71
C ILE A 384 18.83 -12.41 26.61
N GLU A 385 19.02 -11.23 26.04
CA GLU A 385 18.91 -9.95 26.78
C GLU A 385 17.54 -9.75 27.43
N ARG A 386 16.48 -10.31 26.82
CA ARG A 386 15.10 -10.25 27.32
C ARG A 386 14.72 -11.45 28.18
N GLU A 387 15.68 -12.28 28.57
CA GLU A 387 15.49 -13.43 29.46
C GLU A 387 14.47 -14.46 28.94
N TYR A 388 14.39 -14.66 27.62
CA TYR A 388 13.65 -15.79 27.03
C TYR A 388 14.52 -17.02 26.81
N LEU A 389 15.83 -16.79 26.59
CA LEU A 389 16.84 -17.82 26.37
C LEU A 389 18.06 -17.55 27.26
N SER A 390 18.79 -18.61 27.61
CA SER A 390 20.12 -18.49 28.23
C SER A 390 21.11 -19.41 27.54
N ARG A 391 22.41 -19.14 27.68
CA ARG A 391 23.46 -20.07 27.25
C ARG A 391 23.75 -21.04 28.37
N LYS A 392 23.97 -22.31 28.04
CA LYS A 392 24.37 -23.31 29.03
C LYS A 392 25.73 -22.93 29.65
N PRO A 393 25.90 -23.00 30.98
CA PRO A 393 27.14 -22.58 31.65
C PRO A 393 28.39 -23.30 31.11
N ASP A 394 28.24 -24.61 30.88
CA ASP A 394 29.34 -25.48 30.47
C ASP A 394 29.61 -25.45 28.96
N ASN A 395 28.62 -25.03 28.15
CA ASN A 395 28.74 -24.99 26.70
C ASN A 395 27.95 -23.83 26.08
N LYS A 396 28.67 -22.78 25.68
CA LYS A 396 28.09 -21.56 25.07
C LYS A 396 27.44 -21.79 23.70
N ASN A 397 27.68 -22.93 23.05
CA ASN A 397 27.03 -23.29 21.78
C ASN A 397 25.63 -23.91 21.98
N VAL A 398 25.19 -24.08 23.21
CA VAL A 398 23.89 -24.64 23.56
C VAL A 398 23.03 -23.57 24.23
N TYR A 399 21.81 -23.42 23.75
CA TYR A 399 20.80 -22.52 24.31
C TYR A 399 19.80 -23.30 25.15
N LEU A 400 19.31 -22.67 26.21
CA LEU A 400 18.28 -23.15 27.11
C LEU A 400 17.08 -22.20 27.06
N TYR A 401 15.87 -22.74 27.06
CA TYR A 401 14.65 -21.96 27.19
C TYR A 401 14.31 -21.70 28.67
N ILE A 402 14.08 -20.43 29.03
CA ILE A 402 13.96 -20.00 30.44
C ILE A 402 12.60 -19.39 30.81
N ALA A 403 11.72 -19.13 29.85
CA ALA A 403 10.43 -18.45 30.05
C ALA A 403 9.20 -19.38 30.18
#